data_AF-A0A845ZY19-F1
#
_entry.id   AF-A0A845ZY19-F1
#
_cell.length_a   1.000
_cell.length_b   1.000
_cell.length_c   1.000
_cell.angle_alpha   90.00
_cell.angle_beta   90.00
_cell.angle_gamma   90.00
#
_symmetry.space_group_name_H-M   'P 1'
#
loop_
_entity.id
_entity.type
_entity.pdbx_description
1 polymer ?
#
loop_
_entity_poly.entity_id
_entity_poly.type
_entity_poly.pdbx_seq_one_letter_code
_entity_poly.pdbx_strand_id
1 'polypeptide(L)'
;WSVEEENIEMVKLLLNHGAKDTINEAGGFSGMNALGIAVSKLNIPIIKTLLDRDADPEVIDNDYRKPIERLPKNADTEIKEKIKRLLVGYGAKEPNVSYLKQTSP
;
A
#
# COMPACT_ATOMS: atom_id res chain seq x y z
N TRP A 1 9.93 -22.17 -6.16
CA TRP A 1 9.32 -21.76 -7.43
C TRP A 1 8.09 -20.90 -7.11
N SER A 2 8.06 -19.67 -7.62
CA SER A 2 6.91 -18.80 -7.96
C SER A 2 5.88 -18.22 -6.98
N VAL A 3 6.03 -18.23 -5.65
CA VAL A 3 5.04 -17.53 -4.79
C VAL A 3 4.99 -16.01 -5.06
N GLU A 4 6.09 -15.41 -5.52
CA GLU A 4 6.15 -13.96 -5.80
C GLU A 4 5.58 -13.56 -7.16
N GLU A 5 5.74 -14.40 -8.18
CA GLU A 5 5.19 -14.17 -9.53
C GLU A 5 3.66 -14.37 -9.55
N GLU A 6 3.18 -15.43 -8.89
CA GLU A 6 1.73 -15.73 -8.79
C GLU A 6 0.95 -14.59 -8.13
N ASN A 7 1.56 -13.89 -7.17
CA ASN A 7 0.90 -12.78 -6.48
C ASN A 7 0.81 -11.52 -7.34
N ILE A 8 1.82 -11.25 -8.16
CA ILE A 8 1.82 -10.07 -9.05
C ILE A 8 0.76 -10.24 -10.15
N GLU A 9 0.64 -11.44 -10.72
CA GLU A 9 -0.41 -11.73 -11.70
C GLU A 9 -1.79 -11.78 -11.08
N MET A 10 -1.95 -12.32 -9.86
CA MET A 10 -3.24 -12.23 -9.15
C MET A 10 -3.66 -10.79 -8.90
N VAL A 11 -2.75 -9.92 -8.43
CA VAL A 11 -3.06 -8.49 -8.21
C VAL A 11 -3.45 -7.79 -9.51
N LYS A 12 -2.75 -8.08 -10.63
CA LYS A 12 -3.14 -7.55 -11.95
C LYS A 12 -4.50 -8.09 -12.43
N LEU A 13 -4.81 -9.36 -12.15
CA LEU A 13 -6.05 -10.00 -12.57
C LEU A 13 -7.25 -9.50 -11.74
N LEU A 14 -7.08 -9.37 -10.43
CA LEU A 14 -8.04 -8.73 -9.52
C LEU A 14 -8.31 -7.29 -9.95
N LEU A 15 -7.26 -6.54 -10.33
CA LEU A 15 -7.40 -5.17 -10.81
C LEU A 15 -8.18 -5.03 -12.12
N ASN A 16 -8.16 -6.05 -12.98
CA ASN A 16 -8.84 -6.02 -14.27
C ASN A 16 -10.32 -6.45 -14.24
N HIS A 17 -10.78 -7.19 -13.23
CA HIS A 17 -12.11 -7.84 -13.26
C HIS A 17 -13.20 -7.28 -12.32
N GLY A 18 -12.97 -6.17 -11.61
CA GLY A 18 -13.97 -5.58 -10.72
C GLY A 18 -13.42 -4.66 -9.64
N ALA A 19 -12.10 -4.54 -9.55
CA ALA A 19 -11.43 -3.74 -8.53
C ALA A 19 -11.63 -2.23 -8.64
N LYS A 20 -12.42 -1.69 -9.58
CA LYS A 20 -12.68 -0.24 -9.57
C LYS A 20 -13.55 0.15 -8.37
N ASP A 21 -14.52 -0.70 -8.02
CA ASP A 21 -15.41 -0.49 -6.88
C ASP A 21 -14.78 -0.96 -5.56
N THR A 22 -13.89 -1.96 -5.62
CA THR A 22 -13.22 -2.54 -4.44
C THR A 22 -11.76 -2.11 -4.27
N ILE A 23 -11.30 -1.06 -4.98
CA ILE A 23 -9.88 -0.64 -4.97
C ILE A 23 -9.37 -0.26 -3.58
N ASN A 24 -10.29 0.26 -2.76
CA ASN A 24 -10.07 0.71 -1.39
C ASN A 24 -10.49 -0.34 -0.36
N GLU A 25 -11.16 -1.43 -0.78
CA GLU A 25 -11.58 -2.46 0.16
C GLU A 25 -10.37 -3.20 0.73
N ALA A 26 -10.39 -3.36 2.05
CA ALA A 26 -9.42 -4.17 2.77
C ALA A 26 -9.94 -5.61 2.87
N GLY A 27 -9.13 -6.58 2.49
CA GLY A 27 -9.61 -7.95 2.39
C GLY A 27 -8.55 -9.01 2.17
N GLY A 28 -9.01 -10.25 2.04
CA GLY A 28 -8.17 -11.43 1.88
C GLY A 28 -7.36 -11.79 3.13
N PHE A 29 -6.47 -12.79 2.98
CA PHE A 29 -5.68 -13.35 4.09
C PHE A 29 -4.79 -12.35 4.82
N SER A 30 -4.42 -11.24 4.16
CA SER A 30 -3.54 -10.24 4.74
C SER A 30 -4.27 -9.09 5.43
N GLY A 31 -5.59 -8.97 5.23
CA GLY A 31 -6.39 -7.86 5.71
C GLY A 31 -6.03 -6.50 5.12
N MET A 32 -5.06 -6.43 4.18
CA MET A 32 -4.61 -5.21 3.52
C MET A 32 -5.51 -4.83 2.34
N ASN A 33 -5.59 -3.53 2.03
CA ASN A 33 -6.12 -3.06 0.75
C ASN A 33 -5.06 -3.19 -0.37
N ALA A 34 -5.48 -3.04 -1.62
CA ALA A 34 -4.60 -3.23 -2.78
C ALA A 34 -3.36 -2.32 -2.73
N LEU A 35 -3.53 -1.08 -2.27
CA LEU A 35 -2.44 -0.11 -2.14
C LEU A 35 -1.46 -0.48 -1.03
N GLY A 36 -1.96 -0.95 0.12
CA GLY A 36 -1.14 -1.45 1.23
C GLY A 36 -0.30 -2.66 0.86
N ILE A 37 -0.85 -3.59 0.07
CA ILE A 37 -0.10 -4.74 -0.47
C ILE A 37 1.02 -4.25 -1.39
N ALA A 38 0.70 -3.35 -2.34
CA ALA A 38 1.68 -2.83 -3.27
C ALA A 38 2.82 -2.06 -2.56
N VAL A 39 2.50 -1.29 -1.52
CA VAL A 39 3.48 -0.59 -0.67
C VAL A 39 4.33 -1.57 0.14
N SER A 40 3.74 -2.62 0.72
CA SER A 40 4.48 -3.65 1.46
C SER A 40 5.51 -4.39 0.60
N LYS A 41 5.22 -4.51 -0.71
CA LYS A 41 6.07 -5.12 -1.72
C LYS A 41 7.00 -4.14 -2.43
N LEU A 42 6.94 -2.84 -2.09
CA LEU A 42 7.70 -1.76 -2.75
C LEU A 42 7.48 -1.70 -4.27
N ASN A 43 6.33 -2.15 -4.75
CA ASN A 43 6.07 -2.27 -6.18
C ASN A 43 5.57 -0.93 -6.75
N ILE A 44 6.51 -0.03 -7.06
CA ILE A 44 6.22 1.31 -7.59
C ILE A 44 5.30 1.30 -8.82
N PRO A 45 5.50 0.42 -9.83
CA PRO A 45 4.57 0.32 -10.96
C PRO A 45 3.13 0.06 -10.55
N ILE A 46 2.89 -0.87 -9.61
CA ILE A 46 1.54 -1.18 -9.13
C ILE A 46 0.99 -0.03 -8.29
N ILE A 47 1.80 0.57 -7.42
CA ILE A 47 1.40 1.74 -6.61
C ILE A 47 0.89 2.86 -7.52
N LYS A 48 1.63 3.20 -8.58
CA LYS A 48 1.19 4.20 -9.56
C LYS A 48 -0.11 3.80 -10.24
N THR A 49 -0.19 2.55 -10.71
CA THR A 49 -1.36 2.02 -11.41
C THR A 49 -2.64 2.08 -10.55
N LEU A 50 -2.51 1.91 -9.24
CA LEU A 50 -3.60 2.02 -8.27
C LEU A 50 -3.98 3.48 -8.03
N LEU A 51 -2.99 4.35 -7.78
CA LEU A 51 -3.21 5.77 -7.58
C LEU A 51 -3.83 6.44 -8.82
N ASP A 52 -3.41 6.05 -10.02
CA ASP A 52 -3.98 6.50 -11.30
C ASP A 52 -5.42 6.00 -11.53
N ARG A 53 -5.88 5.00 -10.74
CA ARG A 53 -7.25 4.48 -10.73
C ARG A 53 -8.08 5.03 -9.55
N ASP A 54 -7.69 6.17 -8.98
CA ASP A 54 -8.36 6.80 -7.83
C ASP A 54 -8.33 5.95 -6.55
N ALA A 55 -7.30 5.11 -6.36
CA ALA A 55 -7.07 4.48 -5.07
C ALA A 55 -6.74 5.53 -4.02
N ASP A 56 -7.49 5.54 -2.91
CA ASP A 56 -7.32 6.51 -1.84
C ASP A 56 -6.15 6.08 -0.93
N PRO A 57 -5.07 6.87 -0.85
CA PRO A 57 -3.91 6.54 -0.03
C PRO A 57 -4.12 6.75 1.47
N GLU A 58 -5.26 7.28 1.90
CA GLU A 58 -5.64 7.43 3.31
C GLU A 58 -6.46 6.26 3.85
N VAL A 59 -6.98 5.38 2.99
CA VAL A 59 -7.86 4.29 3.41
C VAL A 59 -7.09 3.30 4.26
N ILE A 60 -7.60 3.10 5.47
CA ILE A 60 -7.05 2.13 6.41
C ILE A 60 -7.47 0.71 6.03
N ASP A 61 -6.58 -0.22 6.32
CA ASP A 61 -6.84 -1.64 6.19
C ASP A 61 -7.46 -2.25 7.47
N ASN A 62 -7.67 -3.56 7.49
CA ASN A 62 -8.29 -4.25 8.64
C ASN A 62 -7.44 -4.22 9.91
N ASP A 63 -6.14 -3.92 9.80
CA ASP A 63 -5.26 -3.71 10.96
C ASP A 63 -5.24 -2.22 11.39
N TYR A 64 -6.18 -1.41 10.88
CA TYR A 64 -6.27 0.03 11.09
C TYR A 64 -5.01 0.79 10.63
N ARG A 65 -4.29 0.25 9.63
CA ARG A 65 -3.07 0.86 9.10
C ARG A 65 -3.30 1.48 7.74
N LYS A 66 -2.70 2.66 7.52
CA LYS A 66 -2.63 3.29 6.19
C LYS A 66 -1.62 2.55 5.30
N PRO A 67 -1.74 2.66 3.96
CA PRO A 67 -0.79 2.06 3.03
C PRO A 67 0.65 2.49 3.30
N ILE A 68 0.87 3.75 3.67
CA ILE A 68 2.21 4.27 4.01
C ILE A 68 2.85 3.59 5.23
N GLU A 69 2.04 3.09 6.16
CA GLU A 69 2.50 2.38 7.36
C GLU A 69 2.87 0.91 7.09
N ARG A 70 2.50 0.40 5.90
CA ARG A 70 2.91 -0.93 5.41
C ARG A 70 4.31 -0.94 4.80
N LEU A 71 5.00 0.21 4.73
CA LEU A 71 6.36 0.26 4.24
C LEU A 71 7.28 -0.67 5.05
N PRO A 72 8.01 -1.58 4.39
CA PRO A 72 8.93 -2.49 5.09
C PRO A 72 10.04 -1.72 5.82
N LYS A 73 10.21 -1.99 7.13
CA LYS A 73 11.15 -1.27 8.00
C LYS A 73 12.60 -1.37 7.54
N ASN A 74 12.99 -2.47 6.89
CA ASN A 74 14.33 -2.76 6.41
C ASN A 74 14.60 -2.30 4.95
N ALA A 75 13.62 -1.73 4.26
CA ALA A 75 13.82 -1.32 2.86
C ALA A 75 14.66 -0.07 2.71
N ASP A 76 15.23 0.09 1.51
CA ASP A 76 16.04 1.25 1.14
C ASP A 76 15.30 2.57 1.40
N THR A 77 16.01 3.47 2.09
CA THR A 77 15.49 4.78 2.44
C THR A 77 15.08 5.58 1.20
N GLU A 78 15.82 5.45 0.10
CA GLU A 78 15.51 6.13 -1.16
C GLU A 78 14.18 5.63 -1.77
N ILE A 79 13.96 4.30 -1.78
CA ILE A 79 12.72 3.72 -2.28
C ILE A 79 11.53 4.11 -1.40
N LYS A 80 11.71 4.10 -0.07
CA LYS A 80 10.70 4.57 0.88
C LYS A 80 10.31 6.02 0.61
N GLU A 81 11.29 6.91 0.48
CA GLU A 81 11.03 8.33 0.21
C GLU A 81 10.33 8.52 -1.14
N LYS A 82 10.69 7.75 -2.16
CA LYS A 82 10.01 7.77 -3.46
C LYS A 82 8.54 7.37 -3.35
N ILE A 83 8.22 6.30 -2.60
CA ILE A 83 6.84 5.85 -2.38
C ILE A 83 6.06 6.88 -1.56
N LYS A 84 6.66 7.42 -0.49
CA LYS A 84 6.02 8.49 0.31
C LYS A 84 5.66 9.69 -0.56
N ARG A 85 6.60 10.17 -1.39
CA ARG A 85 6.36 11.29 -2.31
C ARG A 85 5.25 10.98 -3.31
N LEU A 86 5.17 9.76 -3.81
CA LEU A 86 4.07 9.33 -4.69
C LEU A 86 2.73 9.40 -3.95
N LEU A 87 2.63 8.82 -2.76
CA LEU A 87 1.39 8.83 -1.98
C LEU A 87 0.96 10.27 -1.64
N VAL A 88 1.90 11.11 -1.16
CA VAL A 88 1.63 12.51 -0.81
C VAL A 88 1.20 13.32 -2.03
N GLY A 89 1.81 13.08 -3.20
CA GLY A 89 1.44 13.75 -4.45
C GLY A 89 0.01 13.46 -4.91
N TYR A 90 -0.55 12.31 -4.53
CA TYR A 90 -1.94 11.91 -4.84
C TYR A 90 -2.91 12.17 -3.68
N GLY A 91 -2.50 12.95 -2.66
CA GLY A 91 -3.39 13.39 -1.58
C GLY A 91 -3.24 12.65 -0.25
N ALA A 92 -2.25 11.76 -0.10
CA ALA A 92 -1.96 11.18 1.21
C ALA A 92 -1.49 12.28 2.16
N LYS A 93 -2.16 12.46 3.29
CA LYS A 93 -1.60 13.30 4.36
C LYS A 93 -0.34 12.62 4.85
N GLU A 94 0.75 13.39 4.98
CA GLU A 94 1.98 12.89 5.55
C GLU A 94 1.67 12.13 6.85
N PRO A 95 2.31 10.98 7.10
CA PRO A 95 2.15 10.30 8.37
C PRO A 95 2.67 11.26 9.43
N ASN A 96 1.73 11.89 10.13
CA ASN A 96 2.00 12.81 11.21
C ASN A 96 2.85 12.02 12.21
N VAL A 97 4.14 12.33 12.29
CA VAL A 97 5.19 11.55 12.98
C VAL A 97 4.94 11.60 14.48
N SER A 98 3.90 10.90 14.93
CA SER A 98 3.38 10.91 16.30
C SER A 98 3.49 9.53 16.94
N TYR A 99 3.62 8.47 16.13
CA TYR A 99 3.64 7.08 16.60
C TYR A 99 4.99 6.59 17.11
N LEU A 100 6.00 7.46 17.26
CA LEU A 100 7.27 7.10 17.92
C LEU A 100 7.33 7.46 19.42
N LYS A 101 6.24 7.94 20.01
CA LYS A 101 6.14 8.11 21.47
C LYS A 101 4.94 7.38 22.03
N GLN A 102 5.02 6.05 22.10
CA GLN A 102 4.44 5.24 23.17
C GLN A 102 4.62 3.76 22.84
N THR A 103 5.70 3.17 23.37
CA THR A 103 5.68 1.90 24.10
C THR A 103 7.08 1.65 24.64
N SER A 104 7.35 2.17 25.82
CA SER A 104 8.36 1.63 26.73
C SER A 104 7.84 1.81 28.15
N PRO A 105 7.49 0.72 28.83
CA PRO A 105 7.86 0.51 30.22
C PRO A 105 9.25 -0.13 30.30
#